data_AF-A0AAJ2QZC2-F1
#
_entry.id   AF-A0AAJ2QZC2-F1
#
_cell.length_a   1.000
_cell.length_b   1.000
_cell.length_c   1.000
_cell.angle_alpha   90.00
_cell.angle_beta   90.00
_cell.angle_gamma   90.00
#
_symmetry.space_group_name_H-M   'P 1'
#
loop_
_entity.id
_entity.type
_entity.pdbx_description
1 polymer ?
#
loop_
_entity_poly.entity_id
_entity_poly.type
_entity_poly.pdbx_seq_one_letter_code
_entity_poly.pdbx_strand_id
1 'polypeptide(L)'
;MTAKAAGMRHAHTCAARRQKGVALFIVITLVMLSMLLALWASRSALFNEMFVGNDADYQRALEAAQALLQDAELDIRGEQANGAACIANSIRPSVCRNAATITQFPQETQQVGLLLANLNRATPTSCRDALCTKRTGPQDFWNNVDDTKGITLSQMTAPDVAARYGQFTGAISEGKSNPILANRETGKGGWYWIEILPYDANAGNSGLIANDSPRLALYMQPQVIYRITAIAHGRKNGTQVVLQQTYVRQKRRD
;
A
#
# COMPACT_ATOMS: atom_id res chain seq x y z
N MET A 1 21.27 -49.05 110.38
CA MET A 1 20.48 -47.81 110.55
C MET A 1 20.35 -47.15 109.17
N THR A 2 19.10 -47.00 108.68
CA THR A 2 18.51 -45.87 107.89
C THR A 2 19.41 -45.06 106.94
N ALA A 3 19.10 -44.70 105.68
CA ALA A 3 17.85 -44.53 104.91
C ALA A 3 18.22 -44.40 103.39
N LYS A 4 17.40 -44.83 102.41
CA LYS A 4 16.49 -44.02 101.53
C LYS A 4 17.24 -43.05 100.57
N ALA A 5 17.00 -42.89 99.26
CA ALA A 5 16.16 -43.50 98.22
C ALA A 5 16.51 -42.87 96.84
N ALA A 6 15.80 -43.34 95.80
CA ALA A 6 15.32 -42.63 94.62
C ALA A 6 16.25 -42.50 93.40
N GLY A 7 15.77 -43.04 92.28
CA GLY A 7 16.42 -42.97 90.97
C GLY A 7 15.80 -41.95 90.01
N MET A 8 16.11 -42.11 88.72
CA MET A 8 15.20 -42.15 87.57
C MET A 8 15.78 -41.46 86.30
N ARG A 9 15.69 -42.21 85.19
CA ARG A 9 15.60 -41.85 83.75
C ARG A 9 16.78 -41.14 83.06
N HIS A 10 17.38 -41.87 82.10
CA HIS A 10 18.15 -41.29 81.00
C HIS A 10 17.23 -40.85 79.87
N ALA A 11 17.34 -39.57 79.50
CA ALA A 11 16.72 -39.00 78.31
C ALA A 11 17.62 -39.28 77.10
N HIS A 12 17.05 -39.85 76.04
CA HIS A 12 17.74 -39.95 74.75
C HIS A 12 17.84 -38.55 74.12
N THR A 13 19.08 -38.09 73.92
CA THR A 13 19.42 -36.85 73.25
C THR A 13 19.29 -37.01 71.74
N CYS A 14 18.39 -36.23 71.12
CA CYS A 14 18.29 -36.11 69.67
C CYS A 14 19.37 -35.12 69.18
N ALA A 15 20.28 -35.57 68.33
CA ALA A 15 21.33 -34.71 67.75
C ALA A 15 20.73 -33.77 66.69
N ALA A 16 20.55 -32.50 67.04
CA ALA A 16 20.13 -31.46 66.11
C ALA A 16 21.23 -31.17 65.07
N ARG A 17 21.02 -31.61 63.83
CA ARG A 17 21.85 -31.24 62.67
C ARG A 17 21.65 -29.76 62.38
N ARG A 18 22.69 -28.92 62.61
CA ARG A 18 22.64 -27.48 62.30
C ARG A 18 22.50 -27.27 60.78
N GLN A 19 21.37 -26.74 60.34
CA GLN A 19 21.18 -26.25 58.97
C GLN A 19 22.16 -25.08 58.72
N LYS A 20 23.01 -25.19 57.69
CA LYS A 20 23.81 -24.07 57.18
C LYS A 20 22.95 -23.29 56.20
N GLY A 21 22.63 -22.04 56.51
CA GLY A 21 21.65 -21.17 55.82
C GLY A 21 22.03 -20.70 54.40
N VAL A 22 22.57 -21.57 53.54
CA VAL A 22 22.97 -21.24 52.15
C VAL A 22 21.83 -21.43 51.15
N ALA A 23 20.83 -22.27 51.48
CA ALA A 23 19.71 -22.58 50.58
C ALA A 23 18.88 -21.34 50.19
N LEU A 24 18.61 -20.43 51.13
CA LEU A 24 17.86 -19.20 50.87
C LEU A 24 18.59 -18.28 49.88
N PHE A 25 19.91 -18.15 50.01
CA PHE A 25 20.72 -17.34 49.10
C PHE A 25 20.69 -17.90 47.68
N ILE A 26 20.86 -19.22 47.53
CA ILE A 26 20.78 -19.89 46.22
C ILE A 26 19.41 -19.64 45.57
N VAL A 27 18.32 -19.83 46.32
CA VAL A 27 16.96 -19.58 45.80
C VAL A 27 16.78 -18.13 45.37
N ILE A 28 17.19 -17.16 46.18
CA ILE A 28 17.09 -15.74 45.83
C ILE A 28 17.90 -15.44 44.56
N THR A 29 19.13 -15.95 44.43
CA THR A 29 19.95 -15.73 43.23
C THR A 29 19.32 -16.33 41.98
N LEU A 30 18.77 -17.55 42.07
CA LEU A 30 18.06 -18.19 40.95
C LEU A 30 16.81 -17.39 40.55
N VAL A 31 16.03 -16.93 41.52
CA VAL A 31 14.86 -16.09 41.28
C VAL A 31 15.27 -14.77 40.63
N MET A 32 16.29 -14.08 41.13
CA MET A 32 16.76 -12.83 40.54
C MET A 32 17.27 -13.03 39.10
N LEU A 33 18.07 -14.07 38.84
CA LEU A 33 18.53 -14.39 37.48
C LEU A 33 17.36 -14.71 36.55
N SER A 34 16.36 -15.45 37.01
CA SER A 34 15.15 -15.74 36.23
C SER A 34 14.34 -14.47 35.91
N MET A 35 14.24 -13.54 36.85
CA MET A 35 13.56 -12.25 36.63
C MET A 35 14.31 -11.37 35.62
N LEU A 36 15.65 -11.33 35.68
CA LEU A 36 16.45 -10.60 34.71
C LEU A 36 16.29 -11.17 33.29
N LEU A 37 16.27 -12.50 33.15
CA LEU A 37 15.98 -13.16 31.88
C LEU A 37 14.56 -12.86 31.38
N ALA A 38 13.56 -12.88 32.27
CA ALA A 38 12.19 -12.55 31.92
C ALA A 38 12.04 -11.09 31.44
N LEU A 39 12.71 -10.13 32.10
CA LEU A 39 12.72 -8.73 31.68
C LEU A 39 13.41 -8.54 30.34
N TRP A 40 14.50 -9.27 30.08
CA TRP A 40 15.20 -9.22 28.80
C TRP A 40 14.36 -9.82 27.66
N ALA A 41 13.71 -10.96 27.90
CA ALA A 41 12.77 -11.57 26.95
C ALA A 41 11.57 -10.63 26.66
N SER A 42 11.02 -9.97 27.68
CA SER A 42 9.91 -9.02 27.52
C SER A 42 10.30 -7.83 26.65
N ARG A 43 11.46 -7.20 26.90
CA ARG A 43 11.95 -6.11 26.04
C ARG A 43 12.16 -6.56 24.61
N SER A 44 12.76 -7.74 24.42
CA SER A 44 13.01 -8.30 23.08
C SER A 44 11.70 -8.57 22.32
N ALA A 45 10.67 -9.06 23.01
CA ALA A 45 9.35 -9.28 22.42
C ALA A 45 8.70 -7.97 21.93
N LEU A 46 8.79 -6.89 22.71
CA LEU A 46 8.25 -5.57 22.32
C LEU A 46 8.95 -5.01 21.07
N PHE A 47 10.27 -5.16 20.98
CA PHE A 47 11.01 -4.74 19.78
C PHE A 47 10.59 -5.53 18.54
N ASN A 48 10.43 -6.85 18.69
CA ASN A 48 9.98 -7.71 17.61
C ASN A 48 8.55 -7.35 17.16
N GLU A 49 7.65 -7.08 18.09
CA GLU A 49 6.28 -6.64 17.76
C GLU A 49 6.27 -5.31 17.00
N MET A 50 7.09 -4.35 17.42
CA MET A 50 7.19 -3.05 16.75
C MET A 50 7.68 -3.21 15.30
N PHE A 51 8.73 -4.00 15.09
CA PHE A 51 9.30 -4.26 13.77
C PHE A 51 8.31 -5.01 12.86
N VAL A 52 7.74 -6.12 13.34
CA VAL A 52 6.76 -6.92 12.61
C VAL A 52 5.53 -6.07 12.28
N GLY A 53 5.10 -5.20 13.19
CA GLY A 53 3.98 -4.31 12.93
C GLY A 53 4.25 -3.26 11.85
N ASN A 54 5.49 -2.80 11.70
CA ASN A 54 5.86 -1.86 10.63
C ASN A 54 5.93 -2.57 9.27
N ASP A 55 6.56 -3.74 9.22
CA ASP A 55 6.61 -4.55 8.00
C ASP A 55 5.20 -4.97 7.56
N ALA A 56 4.37 -5.46 8.49
CA ALA A 56 2.99 -5.83 8.18
C ALA A 56 2.15 -4.64 7.67
N ASP A 57 2.38 -3.42 8.16
CA ASP A 57 1.69 -2.23 7.65
C ASP A 57 2.18 -1.84 6.25
N TYR A 58 3.49 -1.94 6.00
CA TYR A 58 4.07 -1.73 4.68
C TYR A 58 3.55 -2.73 3.65
N GLN A 59 3.49 -4.03 3.99
CA GLN A 59 2.96 -5.07 3.11
C GLN A 59 1.47 -4.82 2.76
N ARG A 60 0.66 -4.38 3.73
CA ARG A 60 -0.74 -3.99 3.44
C ARG A 60 -0.82 -2.76 2.54
N ALA A 61 0.05 -1.77 2.74
CA ALA A 61 0.09 -0.59 1.86
C ALA A 61 0.55 -0.97 0.45
N LEU A 62 1.47 -1.93 0.32
CA LEU A 62 1.92 -2.46 -0.96
C LEU A 62 0.79 -3.18 -1.71
N GLU A 63 0.07 -4.07 -1.02
CA GLU A 63 -1.12 -4.74 -1.58
C GLU A 63 -2.17 -3.72 -2.04
N ALA A 64 -2.42 -2.68 -1.24
CA ALA A 64 -3.33 -1.59 -1.61
C ALA A 64 -2.85 -0.84 -2.87
N ALA A 65 -1.57 -0.51 -2.95
CA ALA A 65 -0.99 0.16 -4.12
C ALA A 65 -1.07 -0.72 -5.38
N GLN A 66 -0.82 -2.03 -5.26
CA GLN A 66 -0.96 -2.98 -6.37
C GLN A 66 -2.42 -3.11 -6.83
N ALA A 67 -3.37 -3.17 -5.89
CA ALA A 67 -4.80 -3.17 -6.23
C ALA A 67 -5.22 -1.89 -6.96
N LEU A 68 -4.67 -0.73 -6.59
CA LEU A 68 -4.90 0.54 -7.31
C LEU A 68 -4.33 0.53 -8.72
N LEU A 69 -3.13 -0.04 -8.93
CA LEU A 69 -2.58 -0.22 -10.28
C LEU A 69 -3.48 -1.11 -11.14
N GLN A 70 -3.92 -2.24 -10.60
CA GLN A 70 -4.82 -3.15 -11.30
C GLN A 70 -6.18 -2.50 -11.60
N ASP A 71 -6.73 -1.71 -10.67
CA ASP A 71 -7.96 -0.94 -10.86
C ASP A 71 -7.81 0.08 -12.01
N ALA A 72 -6.68 0.78 -12.06
CA ALA A 72 -6.36 1.71 -13.14
C ALA A 72 -6.21 1.00 -14.50
N GLU A 73 -5.63 -0.20 -14.55
CA GLU A 73 -5.59 -0.98 -15.79
C GLU A 73 -6.97 -1.40 -16.28
N LEU A 74 -7.87 -1.80 -15.37
CA LEU A 74 -9.25 -2.16 -15.70
C LEU A 74 -10.00 -0.93 -16.22
N ASP A 75 -9.79 0.24 -15.61
CA ASP A 75 -10.33 1.52 -16.08
C ASP A 75 -9.84 1.84 -17.51
N ILE A 76 -8.53 1.70 -17.80
CA ILE A 76 -7.97 1.88 -19.16
C ILE A 76 -8.57 0.88 -20.17
N ARG A 77 -8.82 -0.36 -19.73
CA ARG A 77 -9.43 -1.39 -20.58
C ARG A 77 -10.92 -1.16 -20.80
N GLY A 78 -11.57 -0.38 -19.95
CA GLY A 78 -13.03 -0.28 -19.92
C GLY A 78 -13.63 -1.62 -19.45
N GLU A 79 -13.12 -2.14 -18.34
CA GLU A 79 -13.60 -3.36 -17.69
C GLU A 79 -14.03 -3.06 -16.25
N GLN A 80 -15.01 -3.81 -15.75
CA GLN A 80 -15.37 -3.76 -14.33
C GLN A 80 -14.40 -4.60 -13.50
N ALA A 81 -14.50 -4.51 -12.17
CA ALA A 81 -13.67 -5.27 -11.23
C ALA A 81 -13.73 -6.81 -11.42
N ASN A 82 -14.79 -7.34 -12.05
CA ASN A 82 -14.94 -8.75 -12.38
C ASN A 82 -14.36 -9.14 -13.76
N GLY A 83 -13.75 -8.19 -14.48
CA GLY A 83 -13.21 -8.39 -15.84
C GLY A 83 -14.27 -8.39 -16.95
N ALA A 84 -15.56 -8.18 -16.63
CA ALA A 84 -16.58 -8.00 -17.65
C ALA A 84 -16.44 -6.62 -18.31
N ALA A 85 -16.99 -6.49 -19.52
CA ALA A 85 -17.08 -5.20 -20.20
C ALA A 85 -17.74 -4.15 -19.29
N CYS A 86 -17.26 -2.91 -19.36
CA CYS A 86 -17.79 -1.86 -18.50
C CYS A 86 -19.25 -1.52 -18.83
N ILE A 87 -20.15 -1.76 -17.88
CA ILE A 87 -21.55 -1.37 -17.95
C ILE A 87 -21.81 -0.19 -17.03
N ALA A 88 -22.51 0.82 -17.57
CA ALA A 88 -22.93 2.01 -16.85
C ALA A 88 -23.75 1.65 -15.60
N ASN A 89 -23.54 2.39 -14.51
CA ASN A 89 -24.32 2.24 -13.29
C ASN A 89 -25.06 3.55 -12.98
N SER A 90 -26.39 3.55 -13.07
CA SER A 90 -27.20 4.75 -12.82
C SER A 90 -27.13 5.25 -11.37
N ILE A 91 -26.79 4.38 -10.40
CA ILE A 91 -26.62 4.74 -8.99
C ILE A 91 -25.23 5.35 -8.75
N ARG A 92 -24.22 4.90 -9.51
CA ARG A 92 -22.82 5.36 -9.41
C ARG A 92 -22.35 5.83 -10.79
N PRO A 93 -22.71 7.05 -11.22
CA PRO A 93 -22.50 7.53 -12.60
C PRO A 93 -21.03 7.68 -12.99
N SER A 94 -20.11 7.67 -12.02
CA SER A 94 -18.67 7.62 -12.27
C SER A 94 -18.19 6.28 -12.78
N VAL A 95 -18.87 5.18 -12.44
CA VAL A 95 -18.49 3.85 -12.89
C VAL A 95 -18.54 3.80 -14.41
N CYS A 96 -17.50 3.20 -14.99
CA CYS A 96 -17.26 3.13 -16.42
C CYS A 96 -17.12 4.49 -17.11
N ARG A 97 -16.81 5.53 -16.33
CA ARG A 97 -16.75 6.91 -16.80
C ARG A 97 -18.00 7.27 -17.61
N ASN A 98 -19.18 6.76 -17.27
CA ASN A 98 -20.34 6.92 -18.17
C ASN A 98 -20.90 8.36 -18.22
N ALA A 99 -20.69 9.15 -17.16
CA ALA A 99 -21.18 10.53 -17.12
C ALA A 99 -20.45 11.43 -18.14
N ALA A 100 -21.23 12.23 -18.88
CA ALA A 100 -20.71 13.15 -19.90
C ALA A 100 -19.73 14.22 -19.36
N THR A 101 -19.77 14.48 -18.04
CA THR A 101 -18.88 15.42 -17.36
C THR A 101 -17.53 14.81 -17.00
N ILE A 102 -17.38 13.48 -17.07
CA ILE A 102 -16.16 12.76 -16.70
C ILE A 102 -15.28 12.61 -17.93
N THR A 103 -13.99 12.87 -17.74
CA THR A 103 -12.98 12.79 -18.77
C THR A 103 -12.80 11.34 -19.24
N GLN A 104 -12.89 11.13 -20.56
CA GLN A 104 -12.77 9.81 -21.21
C GLN A 104 -11.36 9.53 -21.71
N PHE A 105 -11.04 8.24 -21.84
CA PHE A 105 -9.90 7.79 -22.63
C PHE A 105 -10.12 8.07 -24.13
N PRO A 106 -9.06 8.44 -24.87
CA PRO A 106 -9.16 8.66 -26.30
C PRO A 106 -9.36 7.31 -27.00
N GLN A 107 -10.39 7.20 -27.83
CA GLN A 107 -10.65 6.02 -28.66
C GLN A 107 -9.91 6.09 -29.99
N GLU A 108 -9.61 7.31 -30.45
CA GLU A 108 -8.99 7.61 -31.74
C GLU A 108 -7.82 8.57 -31.57
N THR A 109 -6.86 8.55 -32.50
CA THR A 109 -5.64 9.36 -32.45
C THR A 109 -5.94 10.85 -32.44
N GLN A 110 -6.96 11.29 -33.16
CA GLN A 110 -7.40 12.69 -33.26
C GLN A 110 -7.91 13.23 -31.91
N GLN A 111 -8.45 12.36 -31.05
CA GLN A 111 -8.97 12.75 -29.74
C GLN A 111 -7.86 13.00 -28.72
N VAL A 112 -6.68 12.41 -28.91
CA VAL A 112 -5.55 12.53 -27.98
C VAL A 112 -5.13 14.00 -27.78
N GLY A 113 -5.01 14.76 -28.88
CA GLY A 113 -4.60 16.16 -28.82
C GLY A 113 -5.61 17.04 -28.08
N LEU A 114 -6.90 16.86 -28.37
CA LEU A 114 -7.99 17.59 -27.69
C LEU A 114 -8.05 17.25 -26.20
N LEU A 115 -7.90 15.98 -25.85
CA LEU A 115 -7.87 15.52 -24.46
C LEU A 115 -6.71 16.15 -23.69
N LEU A 116 -5.48 16.09 -24.23
CA LEU A 116 -4.31 16.68 -23.59
C LEU A 116 -4.44 18.20 -23.44
N ALA A 117 -4.99 18.89 -24.44
CA ALA A 117 -5.26 20.32 -24.34
C ALA A 117 -6.31 20.63 -23.25
N ASN A 118 -7.35 19.79 -23.11
CA ASN A 118 -8.36 19.93 -22.06
C ASN A 118 -7.80 19.66 -20.67
N LEU A 119 -6.87 18.72 -20.52
CA LEU A 119 -6.19 18.40 -19.27
C LEU A 119 -5.19 19.49 -18.88
N ASN A 120 -4.44 20.06 -19.82
CA ASN A 120 -3.53 21.18 -19.55
C ASN A 120 -4.23 22.44 -19.04
N ARG A 121 -5.54 22.58 -19.26
CA ARG A 121 -6.36 23.66 -18.68
C ARG A 121 -6.76 23.41 -17.23
N ALA A 122 -6.63 22.18 -16.72
CA ALA A 122 -6.88 21.85 -15.33
C ALA A 122 -5.68 22.26 -14.46
N THR A 123 -5.58 23.54 -14.13
CA THR A 123 -4.49 24.05 -13.31
C THR A 123 -4.74 23.79 -11.81
N PRO A 124 -3.68 23.56 -11.00
CA PRO A 124 -2.26 23.52 -11.37
C PRO A 124 -1.77 22.13 -11.81
N THR A 125 -2.58 21.08 -11.68
CA THR A 125 -2.12 19.69 -11.74
C THR A 125 -1.98 19.12 -13.15
N SER A 126 -2.65 19.73 -14.13
CA SER A 126 -2.87 19.19 -15.47
C SER A 126 -3.50 17.79 -15.47
N CYS A 127 -4.31 17.52 -14.44
CA CYS A 127 -4.96 16.25 -14.17
C CYS A 127 -6.44 16.45 -13.87
N ARG A 128 -7.30 15.58 -14.41
CA ARG A 128 -8.73 15.53 -14.10
C ARG A 128 -9.24 14.09 -14.27
N ASP A 129 -10.08 13.64 -13.34
CA ASP A 129 -10.66 12.30 -13.29
C ASP A 129 -9.59 11.21 -13.38
N ALA A 130 -8.48 11.36 -12.64
CA ALA A 130 -7.25 10.57 -12.70
C ALA A 130 -6.45 10.65 -14.00
N LEU A 131 -6.97 11.23 -15.07
CA LEU A 131 -6.24 11.38 -16.33
C LEU A 131 -5.35 12.62 -16.28
N CYS A 132 -4.08 12.45 -16.63
CA CYS A 132 -3.07 13.48 -16.54
C CYS A 132 -2.34 13.65 -17.86
N THR A 133 -1.86 14.86 -18.14
CA THR A 133 -0.82 15.04 -19.17
C THR A 133 0.54 14.60 -18.63
N LYS A 134 1.50 14.38 -19.53
CA LYS A 134 2.89 14.07 -19.14
C LYS A 134 3.44 15.20 -18.27
N ARG A 135 3.84 14.87 -17.05
CA ARG A 135 4.51 15.83 -16.16
C ARG A 135 5.89 16.20 -16.70
N THR A 136 6.18 17.50 -16.77
CA THR A 136 7.47 18.06 -17.22
C THR A 136 8.34 18.61 -16.07
N GLY A 137 7.79 18.75 -14.86
CA GLY A 137 8.50 19.21 -13.67
C GLY A 137 8.95 18.07 -12.73
N PRO A 138 9.20 18.38 -11.42
CA PRO A 138 9.51 17.38 -10.41
C PRO A 138 8.47 16.24 -10.41
N GLN A 139 8.95 15.00 -10.45
CA GLN A 139 8.08 13.82 -10.52
C GLN A 139 7.63 13.35 -9.13
N ASP A 140 8.33 13.74 -8.06
CA ASP A 140 8.13 13.29 -6.68
C ASP A 140 7.09 14.12 -5.90
N PHE A 141 6.00 14.52 -6.56
CA PHE A 141 4.95 15.35 -5.95
C PHE A 141 4.35 14.75 -4.66
N TRP A 142 4.44 13.43 -4.50
CA TRP A 142 3.99 12.71 -3.31
C TRP A 142 4.81 13.04 -2.05
N ASN A 143 6.03 13.53 -2.20
CA ASN A 143 6.86 14.02 -1.09
C ASN A 143 6.82 15.54 -0.95
N ASN A 144 6.21 16.25 -1.92
CA ASN A 144 6.18 17.69 -1.92
C ASN A 144 4.99 18.23 -1.11
N VAL A 145 5.31 19.03 -0.10
CA VAL A 145 4.35 19.75 0.75
C VAL A 145 4.39 21.27 0.53
N ASP A 146 5.30 21.74 -0.32
CA ASP A 146 5.60 23.15 -0.56
C ASP A 146 5.22 23.51 -2.01
N ASP A 147 4.15 24.30 -2.17
CA ASP A 147 3.61 24.66 -3.48
C ASP A 147 4.56 25.57 -4.29
N THR A 148 5.49 26.25 -3.62
CA THR A 148 6.53 27.05 -4.27
C THR A 148 7.58 26.18 -4.99
N LYS A 149 7.72 24.91 -4.58
CA LYS A 149 8.66 23.93 -5.16
C LYS A 149 8.01 23.05 -6.23
N GLY A 150 6.73 23.27 -6.51
CA GLY A 150 5.97 22.55 -7.52
C GLY A 150 4.65 22.01 -6.98
N ILE A 151 4.03 21.13 -7.74
CA ILE A 151 2.73 20.54 -7.36
C ILE A 151 2.89 19.70 -6.09
N THR A 152 1.96 19.86 -5.15
CA THR A 152 1.93 19.12 -3.89
C THR A 152 1.03 17.89 -3.96
N LEU A 153 1.23 16.93 -3.04
CA LEU A 153 0.34 15.78 -2.91
C LEU A 153 -1.11 16.20 -2.59
N SER A 154 -1.30 17.25 -1.79
CA SER A 154 -2.63 17.78 -1.45
C SER A 154 -3.39 18.23 -2.71
N GLN A 155 -2.73 18.95 -3.61
CA GLN A 155 -3.31 19.35 -4.90
C GLN A 155 -3.61 18.13 -5.79
N MET A 156 -2.74 17.13 -5.79
CA MET A 156 -2.90 15.93 -6.63
C MET A 156 -3.98 14.98 -6.11
N THR A 157 -4.29 15.03 -4.81
CA THR A 157 -5.30 14.19 -4.14
C THR A 157 -6.64 14.92 -3.93
N ALA A 158 -6.75 16.16 -4.43
CA ALA A 158 -7.98 16.93 -4.41
C ALA A 158 -9.13 16.22 -5.15
N PRO A 159 -10.39 16.55 -4.84
CA PRO A 159 -11.54 16.03 -5.57
C PRO A 159 -11.37 16.20 -7.08
N ASP A 160 -11.81 15.20 -7.84
CA ASP A 160 -11.76 15.16 -9.30
C ASP A 160 -10.36 15.22 -9.95
N VAL A 161 -9.27 15.14 -9.18
CA VAL A 161 -7.90 15.08 -9.73
C VAL A 161 -7.40 13.64 -9.80
N ALA A 162 -7.40 12.95 -8.66
CA ALA A 162 -7.01 11.55 -8.53
C ALA A 162 -8.23 10.63 -8.48
N ALA A 163 -8.04 9.36 -8.80
CA ALA A 163 -9.06 8.34 -8.58
C ALA A 163 -8.84 7.59 -7.27
N ARG A 164 -9.95 7.19 -6.65
CA ARG A 164 -9.99 6.17 -5.60
C ARG A 164 -10.21 4.78 -6.20
N TYR A 165 -9.80 3.76 -5.46
CA TYR A 165 -10.10 2.36 -5.79
C TYR A 165 -11.60 2.16 -6.05
N GLY A 166 -11.93 1.63 -7.22
CA GLY A 166 -13.29 1.34 -7.62
C GLY A 166 -14.10 2.53 -8.14
N GLN A 167 -13.53 3.74 -8.21
CA GLN A 167 -14.25 4.94 -8.64
C GLN A 167 -14.75 4.82 -10.08
N PHE A 168 -13.93 4.25 -10.97
CA PHE A 168 -14.22 4.09 -12.40
C PHE A 168 -14.49 2.64 -12.80
N THR A 169 -14.09 1.64 -12.02
CA THR A 169 -14.33 0.20 -12.32
C THR A 169 -15.53 -0.39 -11.58
N GLY A 170 -16.03 0.31 -10.56
CA GLY A 170 -17.08 -0.19 -9.67
C GLY A 170 -16.60 -1.18 -8.60
N ALA A 171 -15.29 -1.36 -8.40
CA ALA A 171 -14.76 -2.21 -7.33
C ALA A 171 -15.30 -1.80 -5.94
N ILE A 172 -15.66 -2.78 -5.13
CA ILE A 172 -16.19 -2.55 -3.79
C ILE A 172 -15.02 -2.48 -2.80
N SER A 173 -14.94 -1.39 -2.04
CA SER A 173 -13.94 -1.21 -0.98
C SER A 173 -14.45 -1.59 0.42
N GLU A 174 -15.65 -2.16 0.55
CA GLU A 174 -16.27 -2.46 1.85
C GLU A 174 -16.18 -3.95 2.24
N GLY A 175 -16.19 -4.21 3.55
CA GLY A 175 -16.30 -5.55 4.16
C GLY A 175 -15.03 -6.41 4.10
N LYS A 176 -14.63 -6.85 2.90
CA LYS A 176 -13.52 -7.80 2.67
C LYS A 176 -12.33 -7.23 1.92
N SER A 177 -12.36 -5.94 1.57
CA SER A 177 -11.27 -5.31 0.84
C SER A 177 -10.15 -4.85 1.79
N ASN A 178 -8.98 -4.55 1.24
CA ASN A 178 -7.88 -3.96 2.01
C ASN A 178 -8.36 -2.66 2.69
N PRO A 179 -8.23 -2.53 4.03
CA PRO A 179 -8.82 -1.43 4.79
C PRO A 179 -8.23 -0.05 4.43
N ILE A 180 -7.05 0.00 3.82
CA ILE A 180 -6.49 1.25 3.29
C ILE A 180 -7.33 1.77 2.12
N LEU A 181 -7.79 0.88 1.24
CA LEU A 181 -8.60 1.24 0.07
C LEU A 181 -9.99 1.75 0.44
N ALA A 182 -10.50 1.33 1.60
CA ALA A 182 -11.77 1.79 2.16
C ALA A 182 -11.69 3.16 2.82
N ASN A 183 -10.51 3.57 3.30
CA ASN A 183 -10.35 4.81 4.04
C ASN A 183 -10.54 6.04 3.12
N ARG A 184 -11.37 6.97 3.56
CA ARG A 184 -11.71 8.24 2.87
C ARG A 184 -11.38 9.49 3.69
N GLU A 185 -10.76 9.32 4.86
CA GLU A 185 -10.25 10.44 5.65
C GLU A 185 -9.20 11.24 4.86
N THR A 186 -9.12 12.54 5.14
CA THR A 186 -8.18 13.45 4.48
C THR A 186 -6.74 12.96 4.66
N GLY A 187 -5.99 12.83 3.55
CA GLY A 187 -4.61 12.36 3.56
C GLY A 187 -4.44 10.87 3.90
N LYS A 188 -5.53 10.09 3.94
CA LYS A 188 -5.49 8.64 4.16
C LYS A 188 -6.06 7.86 2.97
N GLY A 189 -5.72 6.58 2.96
CA GLY A 189 -6.10 5.64 1.92
C GLY A 189 -5.12 5.65 0.75
N GLY A 190 -5.64 5.45 -0.46
CA GLY A 190 -4.81 5.44 -1.66
C GLY A 190 -5.49 6.07 -2.86
N TRP A 191 -4.66 6.38 -3.86
CA TRP A 191 -5.03 7.08 -5.07
C TRP A 191 -4.23 6.55 -6.26
N TYR A 192 -4.78 6.72 -7.46
CA TYR A 192 -4.00 6.57 -8.67
C TYR A 192 -4.21 7.72 -9.66
N TRP A 193 -3.22 7.88 -10.53
CA TRP A 193 -3.19 8.79 -11.66
C TRP A 193 -2.70 8.04 -12.89
N ILE A 194 -3.21 8.43 -14.05
CA ILE A 194 -2.91 7.83 -15.34
C ILE A 194 -2.45 8.94 -16.27
N GLU A 195 -1.14 9.00 -16.52
CA GLU A 195 -0.58 9.92 -17.50
C GLU A 195 -0.72 9.35 -18.90
N ILE A 196 -1.22 10.16 -19.82
CA ILE A 196 -1.39 9.81 -21.23
C ILE A 196 -0.16 10.32 -21.99
N LEU A 197 0.63 9.40 -22.51
CA LEU A 197 1.87 9.69 -23.22
C LEU A 197 1.69 9.35 -24.70
N PRO A 198 1.51 10.36 -25.58
CA PRO A 198 1.53 10.11 -27.02
C PRO A 198 2.85 9.45 -27.41
N TYR A 199 2.75 8.35 -28.16
CA TYR A 199 3.89 7.65 -28.71
C TYR A 199 4.10 8.08 -30.15
N ASP A 200 5.30 8.58 -30.45
CA ASP A 200 5.68 8.88 -31.83
C ASP A 200 5.99 7.58 -32.58
N ALA A 201 5.15 7.24 -33.56
CA ALA A 201 5.33 6.07 -34.42
C ALA A 201 6.70 6.05 -35.13
N ASN A 202 7.27 7.23 -35.38
CA ASN A 202 8.54 7.39 -36.07
C ASN A 202 9.75 7.21 -35.14
N ALA A 203 9.55 7.28 -33.81
CA ALA A 203 10.61 7.07 -32.82
C ALA A 203 11.16 5.64 -32.82
N GLY A 204 10.52 4.72 -33.57
CA GLY A 204 10.90 3.32 -33.69
C GLY A 204 10.79 2.76 -35.12
N ASN A 205 11.32 3.46 -36.14
CA ASN A 205 11.52 2.93 -37.50
C ASN A 205 12.55 1.76 -37.55
N SER A 206 12.41 0.79 -36.67
CA SER A 206 13.25 -0.41 -36.52
C SER A 206 12.47 -1.70 -36.80
N GLY A 207 11.28 -1.59 -37.41
CA GLY A 207 10.32 -2.69 -37.56
C GLY A 207 9.74 -2.88 -38.96
N LEU A 208 10.45 -2.44 -40.02
CA LEU A 208 10.10 -2.79 -41.42
C LEU A 208 10.50 -4.23 -41.79
N ILE A 209 10.32 -5.20 -40.89
CA ILE A 209 10.45 -6.62 -41.23
C ILE A 209 9.19 -7.34 -40.75
N ALA A 210 8.32 -7.58 -41.73
CA ALA A 210 7.23 -8.53 -41.64
C ALA A 210 7.80 -9.95 -41.53
N ASN A 211 7.27 -10.69 -40.54
CA ASN A 211 7.47 -12.12 -40.28
C ASN A 211 8.85 -12.48 -39.69
N ASP A 212 8.85 -13.06 -38.48
CA ASP A 212 10.00 -13.55 -37.67
C ASP A 212 10.88 -12.54 -36.91
N SER A 213 10.42 -11.30 -36.68
CA SER A 213 11.12 -10.43 -35.72
C SER A 213 10.93 -10.92 -34.28
N PRO A 214 12.00 -11.06 -33.45
CA PRO A 214 11.87 -11.37 -32.02
C PRO A 214 11.32 -10.19 -31.21
N ARG A 215 10.98 -9.07 -31.86
CA ARG A 215 10.46 -7.86 -31.21
C ARG A 215 8.94 -7.92 -31.16
N LEU A 216 8.37 -7.58 -30.00
CA LEU A 216 6.93 -7.47 -29.81
C LEU A 216 6.36 -6.31 -30.65
N ALA A 217 5.57 -6.62 -31.68
CA ALA A 217 4.84 -5.61 -32.44
C ALA A 217 3.72 -5.01 -31.59
N LEU A 218 3.81 -3.72 -31.29
CA LEU A 218 2.78 -3.01 -30.52
C LEU A 218 1.71 -2.45 -31.45
N TYR A 219 0.55 -3.12 -31.51
CA TYR A 219 -0.64 -2.57 -32.15
C TYR A 219 -1.41 -1.68 -31.15
N MET A 220 -1.08 -0.39 -31.18
CA MET A 220 -1.69 0.63 -30.31
C MET A 220 -2.61 1.53 -31.15
N GLN A 221 -3.91 1.48 -30.85
CA GLN A 221 -4.90 2.42 -31.39
C GLN A 221 -5.71 2.99 -30.21
N PRO A 222 -5.58 4.30 -29.88
CA PRO A 222 -4.58 5.25 -30.40
C PRO A 222 -3.15 4.92 -29.95
N GLN A 223 -2.14 5.56 -30.56
CA GLN A 223 -0.72 5.39 -30.22
C GLN A 223 -0.38 6.13 -28.92
N VAL A 224 -0.88 5.59 -27.81
CA VAL A 224 -0.66 6.15 -26.47
C VAL A 224 -0.13 5.07 -25.54
N ILE A 225 0.81 5.47 -24.71
CA ILE A 225 1.31 4.70 -23.58
C ILE A 225 0.75 5.35 -22.32
N TYR A 226 0.29 4.54 -21.38
CA TYR A 226 -0.20 5.02 -20.11
C TYR A 226 0.87 4.83 -19.04
N ARG A 227 1.16 5.87 -18.26
CA ARG A 227 1.97 5.72 -17.04
C ARG A 227 1.06 5.87 -15.83
N ILE A 228 0.87 4.75 -15.13
CA ILE A 228 0.03 4.68 -13.95
C ILE A 228 0.92 4.91 -12.74
N THR A 229 0.56 5.88 -11.91
CA THR A 229 1.19 6.08 -10.60
C THR A 229 0.13 5.81 -9.54
N ALA A 230 0.41 4.91 -8.61
CA ALA A 230 -0.46 4.60 -7.47
C ALA A 230 0.27 4.90 -6.17
N ILE A 231 -0.43 5.50 -5.21
CA ILE A 231 0.05 5.72 -3.86
C ILE A 231 -0.93 5.13 -2.86
N ALA A 232 -0.40 4.53 -1.81
CA ALA A 232 -1.17 4.07 -0.66
C ALA A 232 -0.45 4.48 0.63
N HIS A 233 -1.18 5.14 1.53
CA HIS A 233 -0.70 5.40 2.89
C HIS A 233 -1.13 4.27 3.81
N GLY A 234 -0.17 3.67 4.51
CA GLY A 234 -0.42 2.68 5.55
C GLY A 234 -1.18 3.26 6.73
N ARG A 235 -1.55 2.39 7.68
CA ARG A 235 -2.27 2.82 8.88
C ARG A 235 -1.34 3.50 9.88
N LYS A 236 -0.06 3.13 9.90
CA LYS A 236 0.95 3.79 10.73
C LYS A 236 1.41 5.08 10.07
N ASN A 237 1.75 6.06 10.90
CA ASN A 237 2.27 7.32 10.41
C ASN A 237 3.61 7.09 9.69
N GLY A 238 3.78 7.70 8.52
CA GLY A 238 4.99 7.55 7.71
C GLY A 238 5.04 6.31 6.80
N THR A 239 4.12 5.34 6.94
CA THR A 239 4.05 4.24 5.97
C THR A 239 3.44 4.76 4.66
N GLN A 240 4.22 4.70 3.59
CA GLN A 240 3.79 5.08 2.25
C GLN A 240 4.39 4.13 1.24
N VAL A 241 3.57 3.70 0.29
CA VAL A 241 4.02 2.97 -0.90
C VAL A 241 3.62 3.77 -2.12
N VAL A 242 4.58 4.00 -3.01
CA VAL A 242 4.35 4.56 -4.34
C VAL A 242 4.80 3.52 -5.35
N LEU A 243 3.90 3.12 -6.25
CA LEU A 243 4.22 2.26 -7.37
C LEU A 243 3.98 3.01 -8.67
N GLN A 244 4.84 2.78 -9.65
CA GLN A 244 4.68 3.33 -10.99
C GLN A 244 4.83 2.21 -12.02
N GLN A 245 3.92 2.22 -12.99
CA GLN A 245 3.83 1.23 -14.04
C GLN A 245 3.66 1.92 -15.38
N THR A 246 4.27 1.36 -16.43
CA THR A 246 3.97 1.71 -17.81
C THR A 246 3.09 0.63 -18.40
N TYR A 247 1.90 1.02 -18.87
CA TYR A 247 0.88 0.13 -19.41
C TYR A 247 0.57 0.49 -20.85
N VAL A 248 0.50 -0.53 -21.71
CA VAL A 248 0.15 -0.38 -23.13
C VAL A 248 -1.00 -1.33 -23.44
N ARG A 249 -2.14 -0.76 -23.85
CA ARG A 249 -3.28 -1.56 -24.28
C ARG A 249 -3.02 -2.09 -25.68
N GLN A 250 -2.93 -3.41 -25.82
CA GLN A 250 -2.94 -4.06 -27.13
C GLN A 250 -4.37 -4.31 -27.56
N LYS A 251 -4.78 -3.73 -28.69
CA LYS A 251 -6.05 -4.09 -29.33
C LYS A 251 -5.79 -5.31 -30.21
N ARG A 252 -6.65 -6.33 -30.11
CA ARG A 252 -6.58 -7.47 -31.03
C ARG A 252 -6.84 -6.95 -32.46
N ARG A 253 -6.19 -7.60 -33.43
CA ARG A 253 -6.49 -7.40 -34.85
C ARG A 253 -7.67 -8.31 -35.17
N ASP A 254 -8.87 -7.76 -35.02
CA ASP A 254 -10.12 -8.33 -35.50
C ASP A 254 -10.68 -7.45 -36.61
#